data_AF-C9RCH9-F1
#
_entry.id   AF-C9RCH9-F1
#
_cell.length_a   1.000
_cell.length_b   1.000
_cell.length_c   1.000
_cell.angle_alpha   90.00
_cell.angle_beta   90.00
_cell.angle_gamma   90.00
#
_symmetry.space_group_name_H-M   'P 1'
#
loop_
_entity.id
_entity.type
_entity.pdbx_description
1 polymer ?
#
loop_
_entity_poly.entity_id
_entity_poly.type
_entity_poly.pdbx_seq_one_letter_code
_entity_poly.pdbx_strand_id
1 'polypeptide(L)'
;MKREGLRRVEVWLPVNHHVFRLPPGARAAYIRACINFAEALEEIRERLDRIEAKLESGVLPDSDPSPRKNRVEIDPAAFFDI
;
A
#
# COMPACT_ATOMS: atom_id res chain seq x y z
N MET A 1 31.95 -0.37 4.05
CA MET A 1 30.67 0.34 3.98
C MET A 1 30.34 0.91 5.36
N LYS A 2 30.39 2.24 5.52
CA LYS A 2 29.90 2.91 6.74
C LYS A 2 28.37 2.80 6.75
N ARG A 3 27.82 2.16 7.78
CA ARG A 3 26.36 2.05 7.99
C ARG A 3 25.89 3.31 8.73
N GLU A 4 25.80 4.43 8.02
CA GLU A 4 25.23 5.67 8.58
C GLU A 4 23.70 5.55 8.60
N GLY A 5 23.06 5.77 9.75
CA GLY A 5 21.59 5.82 9.89
C GLY A 5 20.91 4.73 10.74
N LEU A 6 21.63 3.77 11.30
CA LEU A 6 21.02 2.77 12.20
C LEU A 6 20.73 3.38 13.59
N ARG A 7 19.45 3.57 13.93
CA ARG A 7 19.02 3.88 15.30
C ARG A 7 18.86 2.60 16.11
N ARG A 8 19.43 2.56 17.31
CA ARG A 8 19.21 1.45 18.26
C ARG A 8 17.80 1.61 18.84
N VAL A 9 16.97 0.59 18.64
CA VAL A 9 15.64 0.52 19.22
C VAL A 9 15.70 -0.45 20.39
N GLU A 10 15.37 0.04 21.59
CA GLU A 10 15.23 -0.80 22.78
C GLU A 10 13.74 -0.98 23.05
N VAL A 11 13.29 -2.24 22.98
CA VAL A 11 11.89 -2.60 23.17
C VAL A 11 11.81 -3.60 24.31
N TRP A 12 10.96 -3.30 25.29
CA TRP A 12 10.61 -4.25 26.34
C TRP A 12 9.52 -5.17 25.83
N LEU A 13 9.84 -6.47 25.74
CA LEU A 13 8.90 -7.49 25.29
C LEU A 13 8.46 -8.35 26.48
N PRO A 14 7.17 -8.74 26.55
CA PRO A 14 6.70 -9.71 27.53
C PRO A 14 7.51 -11.01 27.50
N VAL A 15 7.68 -11.65 28.66
CA VAL A 15 8.49 -12.89 28.78
C VAL A 15 7.96 -14.02 27.89
N ASN A 16 6.65 -14.04 27.64
CA ASN A 16 5.97 -15.02 26.77
C ASN A 16 5.92 -14.61 25.28
N HIS A 17 6.63 -13.53 24.88
CA HIS A 17 6.58 -13.05 23.51
C HIS A 17 7.10 -14.09 22.51
N HIS A 18 6.40 -14.24 21.39
CA HIS A 18 6.65 -15.28 20.39
C HIS A 18 8.07 -15.23 19.80
N VAL A 19 8.70 -14.04 19.76
CA VAL A 19 10.09 -13.88 19.29
C VAL A 19 11.08 -14.75 20.07
N PHE A 20 10.83 -15.02 21.35
CA PHE A 20 11.73 -15.82 22.17
C PHE A 20 11.67 -17.31 21.83
N ARG A 21 10.63 -17.76 21.11
CA ARG A 21 10.56 -19.12 20.54
C ARG A 21 11.52 -19.32 19.37
N LEU A 22 11.97 -18.23 18.75
CA LEU A 22 12.93 -18.29 17.65
C LEU A 22 14.37 -18.46 18.18
N PRO A 23 15.26 -19.13 17.42
CA PRO A 23 16.67 -19.23 17.77
C PRO A 23 17.31 -17.82 17.82
N PRO A 24 18.28 -17.56 18.72
CA PRO A 24 18.83 -16.23 18.96
C PRO A 24 19.30 -15.48 17.70
N GLY A 25 19.94 -16.18 16.76
CA GLY A 25 20.42 -15.58 15.51
C GLY A 25 19.31 -15.13 14.55
N ALA A 26 18.09 -15.69 14.66
CA ALA A 26 16.96 -15.34 13.80
C ALA A 26 16.10 -14.21 14.37
N ARG A 27 16.17 -13.95 15.69
CA ARG A 27 15.30 -12.98 16.38
C ARG A 27 15.42 -11.57 15.81
N ALA A 28 16.65 -11.10 15.57
CA ALA A 28 16.89 -9.76 15.06
C ALA A 28 16.31 -9.55 13.66
N ALA A 29 16.46 -10.54 12.77
CA ALA A 29 15.89 -10.48 11.42
C ALA A 29 14.36 -10.49 11.47
N TYR A 30 13.77 -11.33 12.32
CA TYR A 30 12.34 -11.39 12.53
C TYR A 30 11.77 -10.08 13.06
N ILE A 31 12.35 -9.50 14.11
CA ILE A 31 11.91 -8.21 14.68
C ILE A 31 11.95 -7.11 13.63
N ARG A 32 13.02 -7.04 12.82
CA ARG A 32 13.11 -6.06 11.73
C ARG A 32 12.00 -6.25 10.71
N ALA A 33 11.70 -7.48 10.33
CA ALA A 33 10.60 -7.76 9.42
C ALA A 33 9.27 -7.28 10.02
N CYS A 34 9.01 -7.57 11.30
CA CYS A 34 7.80 -7.09 11.98
C CYS A 34 7.70 -5.55 12.02
N ILE A 35 8.80 -4.84 12.28
CA ILE A 35 8.81 -3.37 12.27
C ILE A 35 8.47 -2.84 10.88
N ASN A 36 9.12 -3.36 9.83
CA ASN A 36 8.84 -2.95 8.46
C ASN A 36 7.38 -3.25 8.05
N PHE A 37 6.84 -4.39 8.49
CA PHE A 37 5.43 -4.72 8.26
C PHE A 37 4.48 -3.79 9.01
N ALA A 38 4.82 -3.39 10.23
CA ALA A 38 4.01 -2.45 11.01
C ALA A 38 3.90 -1.08 10.31
N GLU A 39 5.00 -0.57 9.75
CA GLU A 39 4.98 0.68 8.96
C GLU A 39 4.03 0.58 7.75
N ALA A 40 4.13 -0.52 6.98
CA ALA A 40 3.25 -0.74 5.84
C ALA A 40 1.76 -0.89 6.25
N LEU A 41 1.49 -1.55 7.37
CA LEU A 41 0.13 -1.70 7.90
C LEU A 41 -0.44 -0.37 8.37
N GLU A 42 0.36 0.49 8.98
CA GLU A 42 -0.09 1.83 9.40
C GLU A 42 -0.46 2.69 8.19
N GLU A 43 0.37 2.68 7.14
CA GLU A 43 0.04 3.40 5.89
C GLU A 43 -1.27 2.89 5.27
N ILE A 44 -1.48 1.57 5.24
CA ILE A 44 -2.71 0.97 4.73
C ILE A 44 -3.91 1.40 5.59
N ARG A 45 -3.75 1.38 6.92
CA ARG A 45 -4.79 1.83 7.86
C ARG A 45 -5.19 3.27 7.61
N GLU A 46 -4.22 4.19 7.53
CA GLU A 46 -4.49 5.61 7.25
C GLU A 46 -5.19 5.82 5.89
N ARG A 47 -4.88 4.97 4.89
CA ARG A 47 -5.56 5.00 3.60
C ARG A 47 -7.01 4.52 3.71
N LEU A 48 -7.25 3.46 4.46
CA LEU A 48 -8.60 2.94 4.71
C LEU A 48 -9.44 3.97 5.48
N ASP A 49 -8.92 4.54 6.56
CA ASP A 49 -9.62 5.57 7.35
C ASP A 49 -10.02 6.77 6.47
N ARG A 50 -9.14 7.19 5.54
CA ARG A 50 -9.45 8.24 4.56
C ARG A 50 -10.54 7.84 3.56
N ILE A 51 -10.58 6.57 3.14
CA ILE A 51 -11.61 6.07 2.22
C ILE A 51 -12.95 5.99 2.95
N GLU A 52 -12.98 5.46 4.17
CA GLU A 52 -14.16 5.39 5.02
C GLU A 52 -14.74 6.78 5.26
N ALA A 53 -13.91 7.76 5.64
CA ALA A 53 -14.35 9.15 5.81
C ALA A 53 -14.94 9.77 4.53
N LYS A 54 -14.40 9.44 3.34
CA LYS A 54 -14.96 9.90 2.06
C LYS A 54 -16.31 9.26 1.75
N LEU A 55 -16.46 7.97 2.05
CA LEU A 55 -17.71 7.25 1.87
C LEU A 55 -18.80 7.77 2.83
N GLU A 56 -18.45 8.01 4.09
CA GLU A 56 -19.37 8.56 5.09
C GLU A 56 -19.79 10.00 4.79
N SER A 57 -18.88 10.83 4.26
CA SER A 57 -19.19 12.21 3.88
C SER A 57 -20.03 12.33 2.59
N GLY A 58 -20.31 11.23 1.89
CA GLY A 58 -21.06 11.24 0.63
C GLY A 58 -20.33 11.93 -0.52
N VAL A 59 -19.06 12.32 -0.33
CA VAL A 59 -18.20 12.89 -1.38
C VAL A 59 -17.63 11.73 -2.18
N LEU A 60 -18.49 11.14 -3.03
CA LEU A 60 -18.00 10.35 -4.15
C LEU A 60 -17.11 11.28 -4.98
N PRO A 61 -15.90 10.87 -5.37
CA PRO A 61 -15.17 11.62 -6.39
C PRO A 61 -16.13 11.73 -7.57
N ASP A 62 -16.35 12.96 -8.04
CA ASP A 62 -17.02 13.19 -9.31
C ASP A 62 -16.41 12.19 -10.27
N SER A 63 -17.25 11.26 -10.73
CA SER A 63 -16.85 10.36 -11.79
C SER A 63 -16.63 11.29 -12.96
N ASP A 64 -15.39 11.73 -13.13
CA ASP A 64 -14.95 12.45 -14.32
C ASP A 64 -15.54 11.64 -15.47
N PRO A 65 -16.44 12.21 -16.29
CA PRO A 65 -16.89 11.52 -17.48
C PRO A 65 -15.62 11.35 -18.30
N SER A 66 -15.07 10.12 -18.27
CA SER A 66 -13.91 9.74 -19.04
C SER A 66 -14.00 10.42 -20.39
N PRO A 67 -13.04 11.26 -20.80
CA PRO A 67 -13.08 11.84 -22.13
C PRO A 67 -13.11 10.64 -23.07
N ARG A 68 -14.18 10.52 -23.87
CA ARG A 68 -14.32 9.50 -24.90
C ARG A 68 -13.19 9.69 -25.90
N LYS A 69 -12.01 9.18 -25.56
CA LYS A 69 -10.82 9.26 -26.39
C LYS A 69 -11.04 8.27 -27.53
N ASN A 70 -11.31 8.83 -28.70
CA ASN A 70 -11.32 8.18 -30.01
C ASN A 70 -12.38 7.07 -30.20
N ARG A 71 -13.65 7.47 -30.40
CA ARG A 71 -14.48 6.70 -31.32
C ARG A 71 -13.99 7.00 -32.73
N VAL A 72 -13.25 6.06 -33.33
CA VAL A 72 -13.06 6.05 -34.79
C VAL A 72 -14.42 5.72 -35.38
N GLU A 73 -15.10 6.72 -35.95
CA GLU A 73 -16.27 6.48 -36.78
C GLU A 73 -15.75 5.86 -38.08
N ILE A 74 -15.88 4.54 -38.20
CA ILE A 74 -15.59 3.83 -39.45
C ILE A 74 -16.72 4.19 -40.41
N ASP A 75 -16.40 4.94 -41.46
CA ASP A 75 -17.32 5.20 -42.57
C ASP A 75 -17.39 3.94 -43.47
N PRO A 76 -18.53 3.22 -43.50
CA PRO A 76 -18.67 2.05 -44.35
C PRO A 76 -18.71 2.39 -45.84
N ALA A 77 -19.00 3.65 -46.23
CA ALA A 77 -19.03 4.06 -47.63
C ALA A 77 -17.62 4.12 -48.25
N ALA A 78 -16.60 4.44 -47.44
CA ALA A 78 -15.21 4.45 -47.88
C ALA A 78 -14.64 3.06 -48.25
N PHE A 79 -15.35 1.97 -47.90
CA PHE A 79 -14.89 0.60 -48.12
C PHE A 79 -15.34 -0.01 -49.45
N PHE A 80 -16.30 0.61 -50.15
CA PHE A 80 -16.91 0.05 -51.37
C PHE A 80 -16.53 0.76 -52.69
N ASP A 81 -15.68 1.79 -52.64
CA ASP A 81 -15.17 2.52 -53.82
C ASP A 81 -13.76 2.04 -54.28
N ILE A 82 -13.50 0.73 -54.25
CA ILE A 82 -12.30 0.10 -54.85
C ILE A 82 -12.70 -0.86 -55.97
#